data_AF-A0A6I6UL86-F1
#
_entry.id   AF-A0A6I6UL86-F1
#
_cell.length_a   1.000
_cell.length_b   1.000
_cell.length_c   1.000
_cell.angle_alpha   90.00
_cell.angle_beta   90.00
_cell.angle_gamma   90.00
#
_symmetry.space_group_name_H-M   'P 1'
#
loop_
_entity.id
_entity.type
_entity.pdbx_description
1 polymer ?
#
loop_
_entity_poly.entity_id
_entity_poly.type
_entity_poly.pdbx_seq_one_letter_code
_entity_poly.pdbx_strand_id
1 'polypeptide(L)'
;MKLFHSSNKRLSTLTPTIGGSRHKGEDPRAVNKPVVYLTTSEEETFAENGITHRFKYIVEMSLNDPDLYLDEKDFEFRQECNETFGENDTTRWYFLKKPISVLETLEWDGKKYVKRNNF
;
A
#
# COMPACT_ATOMS: atom_id res chain seq x y z
N MET A 1 -13.43 1.14 4.00
CA MET A 1 -12.77 1.31 2.69
C MET A 1 -11.80 0.17 2.46
N LYS A 2 -11.71 -0.30 1.21
CA LYS A 2 -10.81 -1.38 0.80
C LYS A 2 -9.45 -0.79 0.46
N LEU A 3 -8.39 -1.33 1.04
CA LEU A 3 -7.01 -0.93 0.77
C LEU A 3 -6.14 -2.15 0.49
N PHE A 4 -5.01 -1.92 -0.18
CA PHE A 4 -4.12 -2.96 -0.66
C PHE A 4 -2.70 -2.82 -0.10
N HIS A 5 -2.06 -3.93 0.20
CA HIS A 5 -0.64 -4.03 0.56
C HIS A 5 0.03 -5.14 -0.25
N SER A 6 1.28 -4.96 -0.66
CA SER A 6 2.04 -5.97 -1.40
C SER A 6 3.28 -6.40 -0.63
N SER A 7 3.59 -7.69 -0.64
CA SER A 7 4.78 -8.24 0.04
C SER A 7 5.29 -9.51 -0.65
N ASN A 8 6.56 -9.83 -0.42
CA ASN A 8 7.16 -11.12 -0.78
C ASN A 8 6.98 -12.19 0.29
N LYS A 9 6.57 -11.80 1.50
CA LYS A 9 6.33 -12.71 2.63
C LYS A 9 4.85 -13.03 2.70
N ARG A 10 4.50 -14.26 3.06
CA ARG A 10 3.12 -14.65 3.36
C ARG A 10 2.74 -14.16 4.77
N LEU A 11 1.72 -13.33 4.89
CA LEU A 11 1.32 -12.66 6.13
C LEU A 11 -0.16 -12.92 6.44
N SER A 12 -0.49 -13.19 7.70
CA SER A 12 -1.87 -13.16 8.24
C SER A 12 -2.23 -11.81 8.87
N THR A 13 -1.21 -11.05 9.26
CA THR A 13 -1.31 -9.71 9.85
C THR A 13 -0.25 -8.83 9.23
N LEU A 14 -0.63 -7.62 8.81
CA LEU A 14 0.32 -6.59 8.41
C LEU A 14 0.78 -5.88 9.68
N THR A 15 2.07 -5.99 9.99
CA THR A 15 2.67 -5.34 11.16
C THR A 15 3.46 -4.11 10.72
N PRO A 16 3.39 -2.99 11.45
CA PRO A 16 4.19 -1.82 11.16
C PRO A 16 5.67 -2.18 11.14
N THR A 17 6.33 -1.91 10.02
CA THR A 17 7.77 -2.15 9.84
C THR A 17 8.41 -0.90 9.27
N ILE A 18 9.69 -0.71 9.58
CA ILE A 18 10.46 0.37 8.95
C ILE A 18 10.66 -0.06 7.51
N GLY A 19 9.93 0.57 6.59
CA GLY A 19 10.11 0.36 5.15
C GLY A 19 11.45 0.92 4.67
N GLY A 20 11.93 0.42 3.53
CA GLY A 20 12.94 1.16 2.77
C GLY A 20 12.35 2.49 2.32
N SER A 21 13.12 3.58 2.40
CA SER A 21 12.62 4.91 2.04
C SER A 21 12.13 4.91 0.59
N ARG A 22 10.84 5.17 0.37
CA ARG A 22 10.17 5.08 -0.94
C ARG A 22 10.38 6.34 -1.78
N HIS A 23 11.63 6.82 -1.79
CA HIS A 23 12.07 8.11 -2.33
C HIS A 23 11.75 9.28 -1.39
N LYS A 24 12.50 10.39 -1.51
CA LYS A 24 12.44 11.58 -0.62
C LYS A 24 11.10 12.35 -0.63
N GLY A 25 10.04 11.75 -1.16
CA GLY A 25 8.70 12.32 -1.30
C GLY A 25 7.67 11.70 -0.36
N GLU A 26 8.07 10.94 0.66
CA GLU A 26 7.16 10.38 1.66
C GLU A 26 6.80 11.42 2.74
N ASP A 27 5.60 11.27 3.32
CA ASP A 27 5.22 12.03 4.51
C ASP A 27 6.24 11.85 5.66
N PRO A 28 6.74 12.94 6.28
CA PRO A 28 7.70 12.88 7.39
C PRO A 28 7.23 12.06 8.60
N ARG A 29 5.92 11.85 8.76
CA ARG A 29 5.33 11.00 9.80
C ARG A 29 5.58 9.50 9.56
N ALA A 30 5.87 9.11 8.32
CA ALA A 30 6.17 7.74 7.91
C ALA A 30 7.67 7.48 7.72
N VAL A 31 8.45 8.48 7.31
CA VAL A 31 9.90 8.34 7.05
C VAL A 31 10.67 7.81 8.27
N ASN A 32 11.39 6.69 8.09
CA ASN A 32 12.14 6.00 9.14
C ASN A 32 11.30 5.60 10.38
N LYS A 33 9.97 5.49 10.21
CA LYS A 33 9.06 5.03 11.25
C LYS A 33 8.46 3.67 10.88
N PRO A 34 8.16 2.81 11.87
CA PRO A 34 7.44 1.58 11.59
C PRO A 34 5.99 1.91 11.22
N VAL A 35 5.61 1.61 9.99
CA VAL A 35 4.25 1.80 9.47
C VAL A 35 3.85 0.65 8.55
N VAL A 36 2.56 0.46 8.32
CA VAL A 36 2.03 -0.36 7.22
C VAL A 36 1.61 0.57 6.11
N TYR A 37 2.27 0.47 4.95
CA TYR A 37 1.85 1.22 3.77
C TYR A 37 0.69 0.52 3.06
N LEU A 38 -0.30 1.30 2.68
CA LEU A 38 -1.54 0.85 2.04
C LEU A 38 -1.85 1.76 0.84
N THR A 39 -2.41 1.21 -0.23
CA THR A 39 -2.83 1.98 -1.42
C THR A 39 -4.29 1.70 -1.77
N THR A 40 -4.95 2.64 -2.45
CA THR A 40 -6.27 2.41 -3.07
C THR A 40 -6.18 1.68 -4.40
N SER A 41 -4.98 1.59 -5.00
CA SER A 41 -4.80 0.95 -6.30
C SER A 41 -4.72 -0.57 -6.16
N GLU A 42 -5.74 -1.26 -6.67
CA GLU A 42 -5.75 -2.72 -6.75
C GLU A 42 -4.71 -3.24 -7.74
N GLU A 43 -4.40 -2.47 -8.79
CA GLU A 43 -3.49 -2.87 -9.87
C GLU A 43 -2.02 -2.59 -9.54
N GLU A 44 -1.74 -1.91 -8.43
CA GLU A 44 -0.37 -1.55 -8.11
C GLU A 44 0.47 -2.80 -7.88
N THR A 45 1.53 -2.90 -8.69
CA THR A 45 2.51 -3.97 -8.65
C THR A 45 3.84 -3.32 -8.34
N PHE A 46 4.25 -3.38 -7.07
CA PHE A 46 5.63 -3.01 -6.76
C PHE A 46 6.52 -4.12 -7.29
N ALA A 47 7.38 -3.73 -8.22
CA ALA A 47 8.48 -4.53 -8.70
C ALA A 47 9.75 -3.97 -8.05
N GLU A 48 10.22 -4.57 -6.97
CA GLU A 48 11.56 -4.27 -6.46
C GLU A 48 12.54 -5.04 -7.37
N ASN A 49 13.42 -4.32 -8.09
CA ASN A 49 14.35 -4.91 -9.05
C ASN A 49 13.70 -5.75 -10.17
N GLY A 50 12.47 -5.41 -10.59
CA GLY A 50 11.73 -6.18 -11.61
C GLY A 50 11.06 -7.45 -11.07
N ILE A 51 11.09 -7.70 -9.75
CA ILE A 51 10.44 -8.84 -9.12
C ILE A 51 9.05 -8.43 -8.63
N THR A 52 8.01 -8.96 -9.28
CA THR A 52 6.62 -8.85 -8.83
C THR A 52 6.49 -9.38 -7.41
N HIS A 53 5.90 -8.58 -6.51
CA HIS A 53 5.59 -9.10 -5.18
C HIS A 53 4.74 -10.36 -5.25
N ARG A 54 5.15 -11.38 -4.50
CA ARG A 54 4.45 -12.67 -4.52
C ARG A 54 3.03 -12.59 -3.97
N PHE A 55 2.78 -11.71 -3.00
CA PHE A 55 1.50 -11.62 -2.31
C PHE A 55 0.94 -10.20 -2.35
N LYS A 56 -0.38 -10.12 -2.50
CA LYS A 56 -1.19 -8.91 -2.37
C LYS A 56 -2.26 -9.17 -1.32
N TYR A 57 -2.39 -8.24 -0.39
CA TYR A 57 -3.29 -8.31 0.75
C TYR A 57 -4.35 -7.25 0.62
N ILE A 58 -5.59 -7.64 0.88
CA ILE A 58 -6.73 -6.75 0.99
C ILE A 58 -7.02 -6.57 2.47
N VAL A 59 -7.16 -5.32 2.89
CA VAL A 59 -7.62 -4.96 4.23
C VAL A 59 -8.81 -4.03 4.13
N GLU A 60 -9.65 -4.05 5.16
CA GLU A 60 -10.75 -3.11 5.29
C GLU A 60 -10.51 -2.17 6.47
N MET A 61 -10.64 -0.87 6.22
CA MET A 61 -10.30 0.20 7.15
C MET A 61 -11.40 1.26 7.22
N SER A 62 -11.65 1.82 8.39
CA SER A 62 -12.46 3.04 8.50
C SER A 62 -11.68 4.24 7.97
N LEU A 63 -12.35 5.13 7.23
CA LEU A 63 -11.78 6.43 6.85
C LEU A 63 -11.51 7.32 8.06
N ASN A 64 -12.22 7.08 9.16
CA ASN A 64 -12.07 7.83 10.41
C ASN A 64 -11.15 7.12 11.41
N ASP A 65 -10.37 6.12 10.97
CA ASP A 65 -9.42 5.45 11.87
C ASP A 65 -8.30 6.44 12.27
N PRO A 66 -8.09 6.70 13.58
CA PRO A 66 -7.13 7.71 14.03
C PRO A 66 -5.67 7.33 13.78
N ASP A 67 -5.40 6.07 13.45
CA ASP A 67 -4.05 5.57 13.14
C ASP A 67 -3.76 5.54 11.65
N LEU A 68 -4.74 5.86 10.80
CA LEU A 68 -4.62 5.87 9.36
C LEU A 68 -4.40 7.29 8.84
N TYR A 69 -3.30 7.48 8.14
CA TYR A 69 -2.90 8.77 7.61
C TYR A 69 -2.75 8.68 6.11
N LEU A 70 -3.26 9.69 5.39
CA LEU A 70 -2.93 9.89 3.99
C LEU A 70 -1.46 10.30 3.89
N ASP A 71 -0.75 9.76 2.89
CA ASP A 71 0.54 10.30 2.49
C ASP A 71 0.31 11.61 1.72
N GLU A 72 0.34 12.73 2.45
CA GLU A 72 0.04 14.06 1.90
C GLU A 72 1.03 14.45 0.80
N LYS A 73 2.28 14.00 0.90
CA LYS A 73 3.33 14.34 -0.07
C LYS A 73 3.11 13.61 -1.40
N ASP A 74 2.80 12.31 -1.37
CA ASP A 74 2.43 11.58 -2.60
C ASP A 74 1.12 12.14 -3.19
N PHE A 75 0.15 12.49 -2.34
CA PHE A 75 -1.11 13.08 -2.80
C PHE A 75 -0.92 14.41 -3.54
N GLU A 76 -0.17 15.36 -2.95
CA GLU A 76 0.16 16.64 -3.57
C GLU A 76 0.87 16.44 -4.92
N PHE A 77 1.86 15.55 -4.96
CA PHE A 77 2.62 15.25 -6.17
C PHE A 77 1.74 14.68 -7.30
N ARG A 78 0.83 13.76 -6.97
CA ARG A 78 -0.11 13.22 -7.97
C ARG A 78 -1.11 14.25 -8.45
N GLN A 79 -1.57 15.15 -7.58
CA GLN A 79 -2.42 16.26 -8.01
C GLN A 79 -1.70 17.18 -9.00
N GLU A 80 -0.46 17.55 -8.71
CA GLU A 80 0.36 18.37 -9.62
C GLU A 80 0.56 17.67 -10.98
N CYS A 81 0.83 16.36 -10.97
CA CYS A 81 0.95 15.56 -12.20
C CYS A 81 -0.36 15.49 -12.98
N ASN A 82 -1.50 15.26 -12.31
CA ASN A 82 -2.82 15.27 -12.94
C ASN A 82 -3.12 16.62 -13.62
N GLU A 83 -2.83 17.73 -12.96
CA GLU A 83 -3.02 19.08 -13.50
C GLU A 83 -2.08 19.36 -14.67
N THR A 84 -0.80 18.99 -14.54
CA THR A 84 0.24 19.28 -15.53
C THR A 84 0.07 18.46 -16.81
N PHE A 85 -0.30 17.19 -16.67
CA PHE A 85 -0.37 16.24 -17.79
C PHE A 85 -1.79 15.92 -18.25
N GLY A 86 -2.82 16.50 -17.61
CA GLY A 86 -4.22 16.23 -17.92
C GLY A 86 -4.64 14.79 -17.58
N GLU A 87 -3.99 14.20 -16.58
CA GLU A 87 -4.27 12.86 -16.10
C GLU A 87 -5.37 12.88 -15.01
N ASN A 88 -5.86 11.70 -14.64
CA ASN A 88 -6.85 11.54 -13.58
C ASN A 88 -6.50 10.36 -12.66
N ASP A 89 -5.26 10.35 -12.18
CA ASP A 89 -4.80 9.36 -11.22
C ASP A 89 -5.47 9.58 -9.85
N THR A 90 -6.28 8.61 -9.47
CA THR A 90 -7.03 8.58 -8.20
C THR A 90 -6.36 7.68 -7.16
N THR A 91 -5.16 7.17 -7.43
CA THR A 91 -4.36 6.41 -6.48
C THR A 91 -4.04 7.25 -5.26
N ARG A 92 -4.25 6.68 -4.07
CA ARG A 92 -3.96 7.32 -2.79
C ARG A 92 -3.15 6.37 -1.94
N TRP A 93 -2.06 6.88 -1.43
CA TRP A 93 -1.20 6.19 -0.48
C TRP A 93 -1.57 6.57 0.95
N TYR A 94 -1.60 5.56 1.82
CA TYR A 94 -1.83 5.71 3.24
C TYR A 94 -0.73 4.98 4.01
N PHE A 95 -0.53 5.40 5.25
CA PHE A 95 0.27 4.67 6.22
C PHE A 95 -0.50 4.49 7.53
N LEU A 96 -0.37 3.29 8.10
CA LEU A 96 -1.04 2.88 9.33
C LEU A 96 -0.01 2.59 10.42
N LYS A 97 -0.20 3.15 11.61
CA LYS A 97 0.74 2.99 12.74
C LYS A 97 0.52 1.75 13.61
N LYS A 98 -0.57 1.02 13.39
CA LYS A 98 -0.93 -0.19 14.13
C LYS A 98 -0.98 -1.44 13.23
N PRO A 99 -0.87 -2.65 13.82
CA PRO A 99 -1.11 -3.88 13.09
C PRO A 99 -2.54 -3.98 12.56
N ILE A 100 -2.72 -4.68 11.45
CA ILE A 100 -4.04 -4.95 10.86
C ILE A 100 -4.14 -6.37 10.32
N SER A 101 -5.28 -7.01 10.59
CA SER A 101 -5.59 -8.34 10.07
C SER A 101 -5.88 -8.29 8.58
N VAL A 102 -5.37 -9.26 7.85
CA VAL A 102 -5.63 -9.41 6.42
C VAL A 102 -7.05 -9.95 6.21
N LEU A 103 -7.83 -9.28 5.36
CA LEU A 103 -9.18 -9.73 4.99
C LEU A 103 -9.13 -10.76 3.85
N GLU A 104 -8.27 -10.55 2.85
CA GLU A 104 -8.06 -11.48 1.75
C GLU A 104 -6.60 -11.49 1.30
N THR A 105 -6.10 -12.66 0.92
CA THR A 105 -4.78 -12.83 0.32
C THR A 105 -4.93 -13.24 -1.14
N LEU A 106 -4.24 -12.53 -2.02
CA LEU A 106 -4.00 -12.92 -3.40
C LEU A 106 -2.52 -13.31 -3.55
N GLU A 107 -2.25 -14.42 -4.22
CA GLU A 107 -0.90 -14.87 -4.53
C GLU A 107 -0.66 -14.84 -6.03
N TRP A 108 0.51 -14.36 -6.46
CA TRP A 108 0.93 -14.40 -7.85
C TRP A 108 1.28 -15.85 -8.27
N ASP A 109 0.62 -16.36 -9.30
CA ASP A 109 0.84 -17.72 -9.83
C ASP A 109 1.83 -17.79 -11.00
N GLY A 110 2.47 -16.66 -11.35
CA GLY A 110 3.30 -16.52 -12.55
C GLY A 110 2.60 -15.83 -13.73
N LYS A 111 1.27 -15.71 -13.68
CA LYS A 111 0.46 -15.05 -14.71
C LYS A 111 -0.50 -14.01 -14.15
N LYS A 112 -1.12 -14.29 -13.00
CA LYS A 112 -2.08 -13.40 -12.34
C LYS A 112 -2.10 -13.61 -10.84
N TYR A 113 -2.74 -12.68 -10.14
CA TYR A 113 -3.10 -12.85 -8.75
C TYR A 113 -4.31 -13.78 -8.61
N VAL A 114 -4.20 -14.80 -7.76
CA VAL A 114 -5.29 -15.74 -7.45
C VAL A 114 -5.61 -15.70 -5.95
N LYS A 115 -6.89 -15.69 -5.61
CA LYS A 115 -7.35 -15.72 -4.22
C LYS A 115 -6.90 -17.00 -3.54
N ARG A 116 -6.34 -16.86 -2.33
CA ARG A 116 -5.95 -17.95 -1.44
C ARG A 116 -6.69 -17.80 -0.11
N ASN A 117 -6.96 -18.92 0.55
CA ASN A 117 -7.54 -18.89 1.89
C ASN A 117 -6.57 -18.21 2.86
N ASN A 118 -7.10 -17.28 3.65
CA ASN A 118 -6.43 -16.79 4.84
C ASN A 118 -6.41 -17.91 5.89
N PHE A 119 -5.40 -17.88 6.76
CA PHE A 119 -5.27 -18.82 7.87
C PHE A 119 -6.34 -18.57 8.93
#